data_AF-A0A524LZ46-F1
#
_entry.id   AF-A0A524LZ46-F1
#
_cell.length_a   1.000
_cell.length_b   1.000
_cell.length_c   1.000
_cell.angle_alpha   90.00
_cell.angle_beta   90.00
_cell.angle_gamma   90.00
#
_symmetry.space_group_name_H-M   'P 1'
#
loop_
_entity.id
_entity.type
_entity.pdbx_description
1 polymer ?
#
loop_
_entity_poly.entity_id
_entity_poly.type
_entity_poly.pdbx_seq_one_letter_code
_entity_poly.pdbx_strand_id
1 'polypeptide(L)'
;EEKQFIQVQKGRPSMYVAKSPTELVALIRLDWEEKLKESSTIVVEELQPLFEKETKQTPRDVWVIHGRASILAKAMEMLDSAREIVLLSLPSFDLSDDDVDTMVERVLEVKAKVSILTSSINESLKALIPERFEVRTRERVFGAGLVVDNKFTLIMLAGGEESEEFLGIYSSHNVFAAMATSYFESLWKDSHTI
;
A
#
# COMPACT_ATOMS: atom_id res chain seq x y z
N GLU A 1 7.65 -11.03 60.73
CA GLU A 1 8.59 -10.10 60.08
C GLU A 1 8.49 -10.11 58.57
N GLU A 2 8.35 -11.28 57.93
CA GLU A 2 8.37 -11.43 56.46
C GLU A 2 7.34 -10.57 55.70
N LYS A 3 6.15 -10.35 56.28
CA LYS A 3 5.12 -9.44 55.74
C LYS A 3 5.24 -7.98 56.21
N GLN A 4 6.29 -7.63 56.95
CA GLN A 4 6.49 -6.33 57.63
C GLN A 4 5.39 -5.87 58.60
N PHE A 5 4.44 -6.73 58.98
CA PHE A 5 3.29 -6.34 59.80
C PHE A 5 3.57 -6.18 61.31
N ILE A 6 4.75 -6.57 61.76
CA ILE A 6 5.13 -6.61 63.16
C ILE A 6 6.47 -5.88 63.29
N GLN A 7 6.58 -5.00 64.28
CA GLN A 7 7.83 -4.37 64.68
C GLN A 7 8.44 -5.15 65.83
N VAL A 8 9.73 -5.47 65.71
CA VAL A 8 10.48 -6.17 66.76
C VAL A 8 11.27 -5.14 67.56
N GLN A 9 10.92 -4.99 68.84
CA GLN A 9 11.70 -4.22 69.79
C GLN A 9 12.73 -5.14 70.44
N LYS A 10 14.00 -4.98 70.04
CA LYS A 10 15.11 -5.78 70.56
C LYS A 10 15.37 -5.39 72.02
N GLY A 11 15.15 -6.34 72.94
CA GLY A 11 15.33 -6.20 74.39
C GLY A 11 15.48 -7.56 75.06
N ARG A 12 15.59 -7.60 76.38
CA ARG A 12 15.51 -8.85 77.17
C ARG A 12 14.33 -8.74 78.14
N PRO A 13 13.18 -9.38 77.85
CA PRO A 13 12.86 -10.18 76.65
C PRO A 13 12.61 -9.33 75.39
N SER A 14 12.70 -9.95 74.20
CA SER A 14 12.31 -9.30 72.93
C SER A 14 10.80 -9.13 72.85
N MET A 15 10.35 -7.94 72.46
CA MET A 15 8.93 -7.61 72.37
C MET A 15 8.51 -7.47 70.91
N TYR A 16 7.38 -8.08 70.57
CA TYR A 16 6.80 -8.02 69.23
C TYR A 16 5.52 -7.19 69.30
N VAL A 17 5.47 -6.09 68.55
CA VAL A 17 4.34 -5.17 68.56
C VAL A 17 3.76 -5.08 67.16
N ALA A 18 2.45 -5.26 67.04
CA ALA A 18 1.75 -5.07 65.77
C ALA A 18 1.83 -3.61 65.34
N LYS A 19 2.07 -3.37 64.05
CA LYS A 19 1.94 -2.04 63.47
C LYS A 19 0.47 -1.60 63.50
N SER A 20 0.24 -0.29 63.48
CA SER A 20 -1.13 0.23 63.46
C SER A 20 -1.86 -0.23 62.19
N PRO A 21 -3.19 -0.47 62.25
CA PRO A 21 -3.97 -0.83 61.06
C PRO A 21 -3.79 0.17 59.91
N THR A 22 -3.68 1.46 60.20
CA THR A 22 -3.43 2.52 59.21
C THR A 22 -2.10 2.30 58.47
N GLU A 23 -1.03 1.99 59.21
CA GLU A 23 0.29 1.72 58.63
C GLU A 23 0.30 0.42 57.82
N LEU A 24 -0.39 -0.63 58.30
CA LEU A 24 -0.52 -1.90 57.58
C LEU A 24 -1.22 -1.73 56.24
N VAL A 25 -2.34 -1.00 56.21
CA VAL A 25 -3.08 -0.74 54.97
C VAL A 25 -2.23 0.05 53.98
N ALA A 26 -1.45 1.03 54.45
CA ALA A 26 -0.56 1.80 53.59
C ALA A 26 0.55 0.91 52.98
N LEU A 27 1.18 0.04 53.77
CA LEU A 27 2.20 -0.89 53.29
C LEU A 27 1.65 -1.89 52.28
N ILE A 28 0.46 -2.44 52.54
CA ILE A 28 -0.22 -3.33 51.61
C ILE A 28 -0.48 -2.61 50.29
N ARG A 29 -1.00 -1.37 50.32
CA ARG A 29 -1.29 -0.61 49.11
C ARG A 29 -0.04 -0.38 48.25
N LEU A 30 1.09 -0.02 48.88
CA LEU A 30 2.36 0.19 48.19
C LEU A 30 2.87 -1.10 47.50
N ASP A 31 2.80 -2.24 48.19
CA ASP A 31 3.19 -3.54 47.61
C ASP A 31 2.31 -3.93 46.40
N TRP A 32 1.01 -3.64 46.46
CA TRP A 32 0.11 -3.85 45.32
C TRP A 32 0.38 -2.88 44.16
N GLU A 33 0.64 -1.61 44.44
CA GLU A 33 0.99 -0.61 43.42
C GLU A 33 2.29 -1.02 42.69
N GLU A 34 3.29 -1.51 43.41
CA GLU A 34 4.56 -1.97 42.85
C GLU A 34 4.37 -3.21 41.96
N LYS A 35 3.66 -4.23 42.45
CA LYS A 35 3.35 -5.44 41.67
C LYS A 35 2.54 -5.15 40.41
N LEU A 36 1.57 -4.25 40.51
CA LEU A 36 0.76 -3.84 39.37
C LEU A 36 1.63 -3.11 38.34
N LYS A 37 2.52 -2.23 38.80
CA LYS A 37 3.44 -1.49 37.94
C LYS A 37 4.35 -2.45 37.18
N GLU A 38 5.03 -3.36 37.86
CA GLU A 38 5.92 -4.35 37.23
C GLU A 38 5.18 -5.20 36.19
N SER A 39 4.00 -5.71 36.54
CA SER A 39 3.18 -6.51 35.62
C SER A 39 2.73 -5.70 34.41
N SER A 40 2.33 -4.43 34.64
CA SER A 40 1.89 -3.56 33.56
C SER A 40 3.01 -3.20 32.59
N THR A 41 4.23 -3.00 33.08
CA THR A 41 5.40 -2.71 32.24
C THR A 41 5.66 -3.86 31.28
N ILE A 42 5.66 -5.10 31.76
CA ILE A 42 5.89 -6.30 30.92
C ILE A 42 4.82 -6.41 29.83
N VAL A 43 3.55 -6.23 30.19
CA VAL A 43 2.43 -6.33 29.24
C VAL A 43 2.48 -5.20 28.21
N VAL A 44 2.77 -3.96 28.63
CA VAL A 44 2.83 -2.81 27.74
C VAL A 44 4.05 -2.87 26.81
N GLU A 45 5.23 -3.25 27.31
CA GLU A 45 6.45 -3.37 26.49
C GLU A 45 6.30 -4.43 25.38
N GLU A 46 5.61 -5.55 25.65
CA GLU A 46 5.38 -6.60 24.67
C GLU A 46 4.22 -6.29 23.72
N LEU A 47 3.09 -5.79 24.24
CA LEU A 47 1.87 -5.63 23.44
C LEU A 47 1.79 -4.30 22.69
N GLN A 48 2.35 -3.20 23.21
CA GLN A 48 2.30 -1.89 22.56
C GLN A 48 2.93 -1.90 21.15
N PRO A 49 4.11 -2.52 20.93
CA PRO A 49 4.70 -2.60 19.59
C PRO A 49 3.89 -3.46 18.62
N LEU A 50 3.21 -4.50 19.12
CA LEU A 50 2.32 -5.35 18.30
C LEU A 50 1.05 -4.59 17.90
N PHE A 51 0.46 -3.87 18.85
CA PHE A 51 -0.66 -2.97 18.59
C PHE A 51 -0.27 -1.90 17.56
N GLU A 52 0.86 -1.22 17.69
CA GLU A 52 1.31 -0.22 16.72
C GLU A 52 1.62 -0.79 15.32
N LYS A 53 2.09 -2.05 15.24
CA LYS A 53 2.28 -2.77 13.98
C LYS A 53 0.95 -3.10 13.29
N GLU A 54 -0.06 -3.55 14.04
CA GLU A 54 -1.39 -3.85 13.49
C GLU A 54 -2.23 -2.59 13.21
N THR A 55 -2.02 -1.53 13.99
CA THR A 55 -2.83 -0.29 13.93
C THR A 55 -2.32 0.71 12.90
N LYS A 56 -1.21 0.44 12.21
CA LYS A 56 -1.03 0.93 10.82
C LYS A 56 -1.99 0.15 9.91
N GLN A 57 -3.28 0.28 10.20
CA GLN A 57 -4.35 0.03 9.26
C GLN A 57 -4.09 0.96 8.09
N THR A 58 -3.46 0.41 7.06
CA THR A 58 -3.27 1.10 5.80
C THR A 58 -4.66 1.53 5.32
N PRO A 59 -4.94 2.83 5.11
CA PRO A 59 -6.17 3.24 4.46
C PRO A 59 -6.21 2.50 3.12
N ARG A 60 -7.18 1.58 2.95
CA ARG A 60 -7.24 0.55 1.90
C ARG A 60 -6.37 0.87 0.70
N ASP A 61 -5.14 0.38 0.70
CA ASP A 61 -4.14 0.76 -0.30
C ASP A 61 -4.40 0.12 -1.68
N VAL A 62 -5.45 -0.71 -1.77
CA VAL A 62 -5.89 -1.45 -2.95
C VAL A 62 -7.42 -1.37 -3.05
N TRP A 63 -7.92 -1.06 -4.24
CA TRP A 63 -9.34 -1.01 -4.59
C TRP A 63 -9.63 -1.90 -5.78
N VAL A 64 -10.74 -2.61 -5.70
CA VAL A 64 -11.28 -3.39 -6.82
C VAL A 64 -12.38 -2.56 -7.48
N ILE A 65 -12.22 -2.30 -8.77
CA ILE A 65 -13.12 -1.49 -9.60
C ILE A 65 -13.79 -2.43 -10.60
N HIS A 66 -15.10 -2.36 -10.72
CA HIS A 66 -15.85 -3.19 -11.66
C HIS A 66 -16.37 -2.35 -12.82
N GLY A 67 -16.36 -2.95 -14.01
CA GLY A 67 -16.89 -2.35 -15.24
C GLY A 67 -15.88 -1.46 -15.95
N ARG A 68 -15.84 -1.57 -17.28
CA ARG A 68 -14.88 -0.89 -18.16
C ARG A 68 -14.85 0.63 -17.95
N ALA A 69 -16.02 1.27 -17.92
CA ALA A 69 -16.14 2.72 -17.78
C ALA A 69 -15.52 3.26 -16.48
N SER A 70 -15.76 2.59 -15.35
CA SER A 70 -15.20 2.99 -14.05
C SER A 70 -13.67 2.88 -14.02
N ILE A 71 -13.13 1.85 -14.67
CA ILE A 71 -11.69 1.61 -14.74
C ILE A 71 -11.03 2.67 -15.63
N LEU A 72 -11.63 2.98 -16.78
CA LEU A 72 -11.16 4.04 -17.68
C LEU A 72 -11.20 5.42 -17.01
N ALA A 73 -12.27 5.73 -16.28
CA ALA A 73 -12.37 6.97 -15.51
C ALA A 73 -11.23 7.09 -14.48
N LYS A 74 -10.87 5.98 -13.82
CA LYS A 74 -9.74 5.98 -12.89
C LYS A 74 -8.39 6.12 -13.61
N ALA A 75 -8.22 5.52 -14.78
CA ALA A 75 -7.03 5.69 -15.60
C ALA A 75 -6.84 7.16 -16.02
N MET A 76 -7.91 7.84 -16.45
CA MET A 76 -7.88 9.26 -16.79
C MET A 76 -7.48 10.13 -15.58
N GLU A 77 -8.08 9.88 -14.41
CA GLU A 77 -7.72 10.56 -13.16
C GLU A 77 -6.22 10.41 -12.82
N MET A 78 -5.67 9.21 -13.02
CA MET A 78 -4.25 8.93 -12.79
C MET A 78 -3.35 9.67 -13.78
N LEU A 79 -3.68 9.66 -15.07
CA LEU A 79 -2.92 10.38 -16.10
C LEU A 79 -2.91 11.89 -15.85
N ASP A 80 -4.04 12.45 -15.41
CA ASP A 80 -4.15 13.88 -15.07
C ASP A 80 -3.26 14.28 -13.90
N SER A 81 -3.00 13.34 -12.98
CA SER A 81 -2.14 13.55 -11.82
C SER A 81 -0.64 13.37 -12.12
N ALA A 82 -0.28 12.85 -13.29
CA ALA A 82 1.08 12.45 -13.65
C ALA A 82 2.03 13.65 -13.79
N ARG A 83 3.22 13.57 -13.17
CA ARG A 83 4.20 14.67 -13.15
C ARG A 83 5.54 14.30 -13.76
N GLU A 84 6.01 13.09 -13.52
CA GLU A 84 7.39 12.69 -13.84
C GLU A 84 7.41 11.58 -14.89
N ILE A 85 6.72 10.46 -14.61
CA ILE A 85 6.76 9.27 -15.46
C ILE A 85 5.42 8.55 -15.52
N VAL A 86 5.07 8.09 -16.73
CA VAL A 86 3.93 7.21 -16.97
C VAL A 86 4.42 5.96 -17.70
N LEU A 87 4.12 4.79 -17.15
CA LEU A 87 4.35 3.50 -17.78
C LEU A 87 3.00 2.91 -18.16
N LEU A 88 2.78 2.69 -19.44
CA LEU A 88 1.52 2.19 -19.98
C LEU A 88 1.78 0.90 -20.75
N SER A 89 1.04 -0.15 -20.41
CA SER A 89 1.08 -1.44 -21.08
C SER A 89 -0.32 -1.76 -21.57
N LEU A 90 -0.52 -1.95 -22.87
CA LEU A 90 -1.84 -2.23 -23.45
C LEU A 90 -1.74 -3.36 -24.49
N PRO A 91 -2.78 -4.21 -24.65
CA PRO A 91 -2.76 -5.23 -25.70
C PRO A 91 -2.72 -4.61 -27.09
N SER A 92 -3.57 -3.62 -27.36
CA SER A 92 -3.60 -2.86 -28.60
C SER A 92 -3.58 -1.36 -28.30
N PHE A 93 -2.88 -0.61 -29.15
CA PHE A 93 -2.85 0.85 -29.11
C PHE A 93 -3.39 1.36 -30.46
N ASP A 94 -4.72 1.40 -30.58
CA ASP A 94 -5.44 1.77 -31.81
C ASP A 94 -6.53 2.82 -31.53
N LEU A 95 -6.84 3.62 -32.54
CA LEU A 95 -7.84 4.70 -32.52
C LEU A 95 -9.23 4.24 -33.06
N SER A 96 -9.51 2.94 -33.07
CA SER A 96 -10.67 2.40 -33.78
C SER A 96 -11.85 2.03 -32.89
N ASP A 97 -11.64 2.00 -31.57
CA ASP A 97 -12.69 1.79 -30.57
C ASP A 97 -12.96 3.14 -29.88
N ASP A 98 -14.19 3.65 -29.92
CA ASP A 98 -14.60 4.98 -29.40
C ASP A 98 -14.07 5.29 -27.98
N ASP A 99 -13.93 4.27 -27.12
CA ASP A 99 -13.41 4.40 -25.75
C ASP A 99 -11.88 4.54 -25.67
N VAL A 100 -11.16 3.96 -26.64
CA VAL A 100 -9.69 3.97 -26.70
C VAL A 100 -9.19 5.32 -27.22
N ASP A 101 -9.95 5.98 -28.11
CA ASP A 101 -9.66 7.33 -28.60
C ASP A 101 -9.49 8.34 -27.47
N THR A 102 -10.43 8.36 -26.53
CA THR A 102 -10.38 9.29 -25.38
C THR A 102 -9.16 9.03 -24.51
N MET A 103 -8.79 7.76 -24.31
CA MET A 103 -7.63 7.38 -23.50
C MET A 103 -6.32 7.76 -24.20
N VAL A 104 -6.23 7.48 -25.50
CA VAL A 104 -5.06 7.80 -26.34
C VAL A 104 -4.86 9.31 -26.42
N GLU A 105 -5.90 10.09 -26.72
CA GLU A 105 -5.84 11.55 -26.72
C GLU A 105 -5.34 12.07 -25.38
N ARG A 106 -5.88 11.55 -24.27
CA ARG A 106 -5.48 11.99 -22.93
C ARG A 106 -4.04 11.64 -22.60
N VAL A 107 -3.60 10.45 -23.00
CA VAL A 107 -2.20 10.02 -22.89
C VAL A 107 -1.30 10.98 -23.67
N LEU A 108 -1.65 11.38 -24.89
CA LEU A 108 -0.87 12.31 -25.71
C LEU A 108 -0.78 13.73 -25.12
N GLU A 109 -1.73 14.14 -24.27
CA GLU A 109 -1.70 15.41 -23.55
C GLU A 109 -0.79 15.40 -22.32
N VAL A 110 -0.41 14.22 -21.81
CA VAL A 110 0.45 14.09 -20.62
C VAL A 110 1.79 14.78 -20.86
N LYS A 111 2.21 15.62 -19.90
CA LYS A 111 3.47 16.38 -19.95
C LYS A 111 4.67 15.63 -19.37
N ALA A 112 4.43 14.55 -18.66
CA ALA A 112 5.44 13.65 -18.11
C ALA A 112 6.14 12.82 -19.21
N LYS A 113 7.24 12.13 -18.85
CA LYS A 113 7.85 11.13 -19.73
C LYS A 113 6.94 9.91 -19.82
N VAL A 114 6.60 9.48 -21.03
CA VAL A 114 5.67 8.35 -21.22
C VAL A 114 6.38 7.19 -21.92
N SER A 115 6.26 5.99 -21.35
CA SER A 115 6.75 4.75 -21.96
C SER A 115 5.57 3.82 -22.21
N ILE A 116 5.30 3.51 -23.47
CA ILE A 116 4.16 2.70 -23.90
C ILE A 116 4.65 1.37 -24.45
N LEU A 117 4.19 0.27 -23.86
CA LEU A 117 4.40 -1.08 -24.35
C LEU A 117 3.09 -1.62 -24.93
N THR A 118 3.10 -2.02 -26.20
CA THR A 118 1.90 -2.54 -26.88
C THR A 118 2.21 -3.76 -27.76
N SER A 119 1.21 -4.57 -28.13
CA SER A 119 1.45 -5.62 -29.13
C SER A 119 1.35 -5.11 -30.56
N SER A 120 0.52 -4.09 -30.78
CA SER A 120 0.32 -3.45 -32.08
C SER A 120 0.08 -1.96 -31.92
N ILE A 121 0.49 -1.20 -32.94
CA ILE A 121 0.24 0.24 -33.05
C ILE A 121 -0.16 0.57 -34.49
N ASN A 122 -1.14 1.45 -34.65
CA ASN A 122 -1.58 1.96 -35.94
C ASN A 122 -0.53 2.92 -36.55
N GLU A 123 -0.26 2.83 -37.85
CA GLU A 123 0.67 3.73 -38.55
C GLU A 123 0.26 5.21 -38.44
N SER A 124 -1.05 5.49 -38.40
CA SER A 124 -1.57 6.85 -38.26
C SER A 124 -1.21 7.45 -36.90
N LEU A 125 -1.18 6.62 -35.85
CA LEU A 125 -0.77 7.03 -34.50
C LEU A 125 0.72 7.33 -34.42
N LYS A 126 1.56 6.57 -35.14
CA LYS A 126 3.02 6.79 -35.12
C LYS A 126 3.40 8.22 -35.47
N ALA A 127 2.68 8.84 -36.41
CA ALA A 127 2.93 10.22 -36.83
C ALA A 127 2.51 11.28 -35.80
N LEU A 128 1.63 10.93 -34.86
CA LEU A 128 1.06 11.83 -33.85
C LEU A 128 1.80 11.76 -32.50
N ILE A 129 2.70 10.79 -32.32
CA ILE A 129 3.42 10.56 -31.07
C ILE A 129 4.47 11.67 -30.83
N PRO A 130 4.38 12.43 -29.72
CA PRO A 130 5.39 13.43 -29.38
C PRO A 130 6.72 12.79 -28.98
N GLU A 131 7.84 13.48 -29.18
CA GLU A 131 9.20 12.97 -28.86
C GLU A 131 9.40 12.52 -27.40
N ARG A 132 8.59 13.02 -26.46
CA ARG A 132 8.64 12.62 -25.04
C ARG A 132 8.05 11.24 -24.75
N PHE A 133 7.46 10.61 -25.76
CA PHE A 133 6.87 9.27 -25.70
C PHE A 133 7.83 8.29 -26.32
N GLU A 134 8.18 7.27 -25.57
CA GLU A 134 8.87 6.10 -26.11
C GLU A 134 7.84 5.00 -26.25
N VAL A 135 7.70 4.45 -27.45
CA VAL A 135 6.77 3.35 -27.72
C VAL A 135 7.56 2.13 -28.17
N ARG A 136 7.23 0.98 -27.58
CA ARG A 136 7.83 -0.29 -27.93
C ARG A 136 6.78 -1.37 -28.14
N THR A 137 7.08 -2.31 -29.02
CA THR A 137 6.19 -3.41 -29.38
C THR A 137 6.72 -4.76 -28.93
N ARG A 138 5.81 -5.66 -28.57
CA ARG A 138 6.10 -7.06 -28.22
C ARG A 138 4.91 -7.96 -28.53
N GLU A 139 5.17 -9.17 -29.05
CA GLU A 139 4.11 -10.12 -29.42
C GLU A 139 3.11 -10.45 -28.29
N ARG A 140 3.56 -10.43 -27.03
CA ARG A 140 2.71 -10.79 -25.88
C ARG A 140 2.75 -9.73 -24.80
N VAL A 141 1.63 -9.01 -24.69
CA VAL A 141 1.30 -8.09 -23.61
C VAL A 141 0.07 -8.63 -22.90
N PHE A 142 0.16 -8.87 -21.59
CA PHE A 142 -0.93 -9.43 -20.81
C PHE A 142 -1.71 -8.32 -20.11
N GLY A 143 -2.99 -8.16 -20.50
CA GLY A 143 -3.88 -7.17 -19.93
C GLY A 143 -3.44 -5.72 -20.18
N ALA A 144 -4.19 -4.79 -19.58
CA ALA A 144 -3.88 -3.38 -19.60
C ALA A 144 -3.35 -2.95 -18.22
N GLY A 145 -2.25 -2.20 -18.19
CA GLY A 145 -1.59 -1.77 -16.97
C GLY A 145 -1.11 -0.33 -17.08
N LEU A 146 -1.28 0.44 -16.01
CA LEU A 146 -0.87 1.84 -15.92
C LEU A 146 -0.14 2.05 -14.58
N VAL A 147 1.07 2.60 -14.65
CA VAL A 147 1.83 3.05 -13.48
C VAL A 147 2.14 4.54 -13.65
N VAL A 148 1.85 5.34 -12.62
CA VAL A 148 2.10 6.79 -12.61
C VAL A 148 3.02 7.15 -11.45
N ASP A 149 4.08 7.89 -11.76
CA ASP A 149 5.07 8.47 -10.83
C ASP A 149 5.63 7.47 -9.80
N ASN A 150 5.69 6.19 -10.16
CA ASN A 150 6.07 5.07 -9.27
C ASN A 150 5.31 5.06 -7.94
N LYS A 151 4.05 5.54 -7.95
CA LYS A 151 3.19 5.65 -6.76
C LYS A 151 1.83 5.00 -6.95
N PHE A 152 1.25 5.15 -8.13
CA PHE A 152 -0.08 4.65 -8.42
C PHE A 152 -0.01 3.54 -9.46
N THR A 153 -0.72 2.45 -9.21
CA THR A 153 -0.82 1.32 -10.12
C THR A 153 -2.29 1.05 -10.43
N LEU A 154 -2.60 0.83 -11.70
CA LEU A 154 -3.88 0.33 -12.15
C LEU A 154 -3.64 -0.86 -13.08
N ILE A 155 -4.29 -1.98 -12.79
CA ILE A 155 -4.30 -3.17 -13.65
C ILE A 155 -5.74 -3.41 -14.07
N MET A 156 -5.98 -3.55 -15.37
CA MET A 156 -7.25 -3.94 -15.94
C MET A 156 -7.14 -5.38 -16.47
N LEU A 157 -8.01 -6.22 -15.97
CA LEU A 157 -8.18 -7.61 -16.35
C LEU A 157 -9.53 -7.72 -17.07
N ALA A 158 -9.52 -8.27 -18.28
CA ALA A 158 -10.74 -8.70 -18.94
C ALA A 158 -11.09 -10.11 -18.45
N GLY A 159 -12.36 -10.35 -18.16
CA GLY A 159 -12.92 -11.70 -18.12
C GLY A 159 -12.69 -12.40 -19.46
N GLY A 160 -12.67 -13.73 -19.46
CA GLY A 160 -12.40 -14.51 -20.68
C GLY A 160 -13.34 -14.16 -21.85
N GLU A 161 -13.10 -14.76 -23.01
CA GLU A 161 -13.80 -14.41 -24.28
C GLU A 161 -15.34 -14.43 -24.21
N GLU A 162 -15.94 -15.09 -23.22
CA GLU A 162 -17.40 -15.19 -23.03
C GLU A 162 -17.99 -14.21 -21.98
N SER A 163 -17.17 -13.45 -21.23
CA SER A 163 -17.69 -12.49 -20.24
C SER A 163 -17.25 -11.05 -20.53
N GLU A 164 -18.23 -10.14 -20.61
CA GLU A 164 -17.99 -8.69 -20.67
C GLU A 164 -17.58 -8.09 -19.30
N GLU A 165 -17.16 -8.94 -18.36
CA GLU A 165 -16.78 -8.51 -17.02
C GLU A 165 -15.35 -7.97 -17.03
N PHE A 166 -15.21 -6.67 -16.77
CA PHE A 166 -13.91 -6.05 -16.56
C PHE A 166 -13.65 -5.82 -15.07
N LEU A 167 -12.47 -6.24 -14.62
CA LEU A 167 -11.98 -6.05 -13.27
C LEU A 167 -10.75 -5.17 -13.26
N GLY A 168 -10.82 -4.05 -12.56
CA GLY A 168 -9.71 -3.15 -12.30
C GLY A 168 -9.18 -3.33 -10.89
N ILE A 169 -7.86 -3.34 -10.73
CA ILE A 169 -7.20 -3.27 -9.44
C ILE A 169 -6.39 -1.97 -9.42
N TYR A 170 -6.83 -1.02 -8.60
CA TYR A 170 -6.13 0.23 -8.35
C TYR A 170 -5.38 0.15 -7.02
N SER A 171 -4.17 0.69 -6.95
CA SER A 171 -3.40 0.78 -5.71
C SER A 171 -2.61 2.08 -5.60
N SER A 172 -2.57 2.64 -4.39
CA SER A 172 -1.70 3.76 -3.99
C SER A 172 -0.48 3.33 -3.18
N HIS A 173 -0.27 2.02 -3.01
CA HIS A 173 0.83 1.50 -2.21
C HIS A 173 2.12 1.46 -3.03
N ASN A 174 3.19 2.03 -2.46
CA ASN A 174 4.52 2.05 -3.08
C ASN A 174 5.06 0.65 -3.48
N VAL A 175 4.75 -0.41 -2.72
CA VAL A 175 5.18 -1.79 -3.03
C VAL A 175 4.54 -2.29 -4.32
N PHE A 176 3.25 -2.01 -4.54
CA PHE A 176 2.56 -2.35 -5.78
C PHE A 176 3.12 -1.57 -6.97
N ALA A 177 3.42 -0.28 -6.79
CA ALA A 177 4.05 0.53 -7.82
C ALA A 177 5.46 0.04 -8.18
N ALA A 178 6.27 -0.30 -7.18
CA ALA A 178 7.60 -0.85 -7.38
C ALA A 178 7.55 -2.19 -8.14
N MET A 179 6.67 -3.11 -7.74
CA MET A 179 6.50 -4.40 -8.43
C MET A 179 6.04 -4.23 -9.87
N ALA A 180 5.01 -3.40 -10.11
CA ALA A 180 4.51 -3.13 -11.45
C ALA A 180 5.57 -2.49 -12.35
N THR A 181 6.37 -1.57 -11.79
CA THR A 181 7.50 -0.94 -12.51
C THR A 181 8.57 -1.96 -12.88
N SER A 182 9.03 -2.77 -11.93
CA SER A 182 10.02 -3.82 -12.22
C SER A 182 9.52 -4.84 -13.24
N TYR A 183 8.24 -5.19 -13.18
CA TYR A 183 7.61 -6.06 -14.19
C TYR A 183 7.61 -5.39 -15.57
N PHE A 184 7.15 -4.14 -15.67
CA PHE A 184 7.16 -3.36 -16.90
C PHE A 184 8.58 -3.25 -17.48
N GLU A 185 9.57 -2.87 -16.67
CA GLU A 185 10.98 -2.77 -17.09
C GLU A 185 11.54 -4.10 -17.61
N SER A 186 11.16 -5.22 -16.99
CA SER A 186 11.55 -6.55 -17.50
C SER A 186 10.97 -6.79 -18.88
N LEU A 187 9.69 -6.47 -19.11
CA LEU A 187 9.07 -6.61 -20.42
C LEU A 187 9.66 -5.61 -21.44
N TRP A 188 10.02 -4.41 -20.98
CA TRP A 188 10.58 -3.33 -21.79
C TRP A 188 11.95 -3.70 -22.38
N LYS A 189 12.78 -4.42 -21.63
CA LYS A 189 14.10 -4.89 -22.08
C LYS A 189 13.99 -5.87 -23.26
N ASP A 190 12.93 -6.69 -23.27
CA ASP A 190 12.67 -7.71 -24.30
C ASP A 190 11.77 -7.20 -25.44
N SER A 191 11.61 -5.88 -25.59
CA SER A 191 10.70 -5.26 -26.56
C SER A 191 11.45 -4.52 -27.66
N HIS A 192 10.78 -4.31 -28.80
CA HIS A 192 11.35 -3.66 -29.97
C HIS A 192 10.88 -2.21 -30.07
N THR A 193 11.78 -1.28 -30.37
CA THR A 193 11.41 0.12 -30.63
C THR A 193 10.74 0.24 -31.99
N ILE A 194 9.69 1.06 -32.08
CA ILE A 194 8.99 1.34 -33.34
C ILE A 194 9.71 2.37 -34.21
#